data_AF-A0A645GMU7-F1
#
_entry.id   AF-A0A645GMU7-F1
#
_cell.length_a   1.000
_cell.length_b   1.000
_cell.length_c   1.000
_cell.angle_alpha   90.00
_cell.angle_beta   90.00
_cell.angle_gamma   90.00
#
_symmetry.space_group_name_H-M   'P 1'
#
loop_
_entity.id
_entity.type
_entity.pdbx_description
1 polymer ?
#
loop_
_entity_poly.entity_id
_entity_poly.type
_entity_poly.pdbx_seq_one_letter_code
_entity_poly.pdbx_strand_id
1 'polypeptide(L)' 'MKDMDILRSKETEEGTTIKIRDPYKDYIPTNKHKVEIDDYRMIDSGVLKVWEIVDVAPDYEDSNFIKIVLKRHS' A
#
# COMPACT_ATOMS: atom_id res chain seq x y z
N MET A 1 -8.09 6.35 -12.92
CA MET A 1 -6.87 5.62 -13.32
C MET A 1 -6.86 4.32 -12.53
N LYS A 2 -6.63 3.16 -13.16
CA LYS A 2 -6.81 1.86 -12.50
C LYS A 2 -5.53 1.48 -11.75
N ASP A 3 -5.65 0.91 -10.55
CA ASP A 3 -4.49 0.55 -9.71
C ASP A 3 -3.46 -0.34 -10.46
N MET A 4 -3.98 -1.21 -11.34
CA MET A 4 -3.19 -2.14 -12.15
C MET A 4 -2.27 -1.44 -13.18
N ASP A 5 -2.67 -0.27 -13.68
CA ASP A 5 -1.87 0.50 -14.63
C ASP A 5 -0.65 1.15 -13.95
N ILE A 6 -0.83 1.58 -12.69
CA ILE A 6 0.23 2.15 -11.86
C ILE A 6 1.29 1.08 -11.53
N LEU A 7 0.85 -0.12 -11.16
CA LEU A 7 1.75 -1.24 -10.83
C LEU A 7 2.53 -1.74 -12.05
N ARG A 8 1.87 -1.86 -13.21
CA ARG A 8 2.53 -2.29 -14.46
C ARG A 8 3.61 -1.31 -14.93
N SER A 9 3.45 -0.01 -14.66
CA SER A 9 4.42 1.00 -15.06
C SER A 9 5.77 0.91 -14.31
N LYS A 10 5.85 0.13 -13.22
CA LYS A 10 7.02 0.03 -12.33
C LYS A 10 7.64 -1.37 -12.26
N GLU A 11 7.42 -2.24 -13.25
CA GLU A 11 8.00 -3.60 -13.32
C GLU A 11 7.87 -4.39 -12.01
N THR A 12 6.70 -4.31 -11.38
CA THR A 12 6.46 -4.88 -10.05
C THR A 12 5.95 -6.32 -10.17
N GLU A 13 6.69 -7.29 -9.62
CA GLU A 13 6.31 -8.71 -9.60
C GLU A 13 5.11 -9.00 -8.67
N GLU A 14 5.00 -8.26 -7.57
CA GLU A 14 3.94 -8.44 -6.58
C GLU A 14 3.46 -7.07 -6.07
N GLY A 15 2.16 -6.79 -6.21
CA GLY A 15 1.52 -5.57 -5.76
C GLY A 15 0.30 -5.86 -4.92
N THR A 16 0.04 -5.02 -3.92
CA THR A 16 -1.14 -5.14 -3.07
C THR A 16 -1.75 -3.76 -2.81
N THR A 17 -2.98 -3.73 -2.31
CA THR A 17 -3.67 -2.48 -1.99
C THR A 17 -4.37 -2.64 -0.66
N ILE A 18 -4.12 -1.69 0.23
CA ILE A 18 -4.72 -1.65 1.56
C ILE A 18 -5.61 -0.43 1.71
N LYS A 19 -6.66 -0.57 2.53
CA LYS A 19 -7.53 0.53 2.95
C LYS A 19 -7.35 0.69 4.46
N ILE A 20 -6.92 1.87 4.90
CA ILE A 20 -6.75 2.18 6.32
C ILE A 20 -7.62 3.36 6.70
N ARG A 21 -7.96 3.49 7.97
CA ARG A 21 -8.64 4.68 8.49
C ARG A 21 -7.75 5.91 8.25
N ASP A 22 -8.34 7.01 7.81
CA ASP A 22 -7.64 8.26 7.59
C ASP A 22 -7.01 8.75 8.92
N PRO A 23 -5.67 8.80 9.02
CA PRO A 23 -4.97 9.32 10.20
C PRO A 23 -5.00 10.86 10.30
N TYR A 24 -5.64 11.56 9.36
CA TYR A 24 -5.69 13.02 9.29
C TYR A 24 -4.29 13.66 9.33
N LYS A 25 -3.95 14.33 10.44
CA LYS A 25 -2.69 15.06 10.61
C LYS A 25 -1.64 14.30 11.42
N ASP A 26 -2.03 13.18 12.04
CA ASP A 26 -1.13 12.42 12.91
C ASP A 26 -0.09 11.65 12.10
N TYR A 27 -0.43 11.27 10.86
CA TYR A 27 0.47 10.60 9.93
C TYR A 27 0.06 10.88 8.49
N ILE A 28 1.01 11.19 7.61
CA ILE A 28 0.74 11.37 6.18
C ILE A 28 1.56 10.31 5.43
N PRO A 29 0.94 9.26 4.87
CA PRO A 29 1.67 8.25 4.13
C PRO A 29 2.30 8.86 2.87
N THR A 30 3.59 8.55 2.65
CA THR A 30 4.34 9.00 1.47
C THR A 30 5.17 7.84 0.92
N ASN A 31 5.66 7.98 -0.31
CA ASN A 31 6.55 7.00 -0.95
C ASN A 31 7.91 6.80 -0.25
N LYS A 32 8.22 7.59 0.80
CA LYS A 32 9.41 7.42 1.64
C LYS A 32 9.18 6.43 2.78
N HIS A 33 7.93 6.06 3.04
CA HIS A 33 7.60 5.10 4.09
C HIS A 33 7.55 3.68 3.53
N LYS A 34 7.83 2.72 4.42
CA LYS A 34 7.70 1.29 4.15
C LYS A 34 6.54 0.74 4.96
N VAL A 35 5.94 -0.32 4.45
CA VAL A 35 4.79 -0.99 5.08
C VAL A 35 5.13 -2.45 5.32
N GLU A 36 4.79 -2.94 6.50
CA GLU A 36 4.76 -4.36 6.84
C GLU A 36 3.33 -4.70 7.23
N ILE A 37 2.81 -5.82 6.74
CA ILE A 37 1.43 -6.25 6.97
C ILE A 37 1.48 -7.54 7.75
N ASP A 38 1.05 -7.49 9.02
CA ASP A 38 0.91 -8.67 9.86
C ASP A 38 -0.38 -9.44 9.51
N ASP A 39 -0.32 -10.12 8.37
CA ASP A 39 -1.34 -11.02 7.86
C ASP A 39 -0.64 -12.26 7.31
N TYR A 40 -1.15 -13.45 7.64
CA TYR A 40 -0.53 -14.72 7.25
C TYR A 40 -0.34 -14.87 5.73
N ARG A 41 -1.11 -14.17 4.90
CA ARG A 41 -0.99 -14.16 3.43
C ARG A 41 0.17 -13.31 2.94
N MET A 42 0.62 -12.37 3.76
CA MET A 42 1.68 -11.40 3.48
C MET A 42 2.99 -11.75 4.19
N ILE A 43 3.05 -12.93 4.82
CA ILE A 43 4.25 -13.49 5.45
C ILE A 43 4.87 -14.49 4.48
N ASP A 44 6.17 -14.38 4.24
CA ASP A 44 6.94 -15.36 3.49
C ASP A 44 7.93 -16.06 4.42
N SER A 45 7.79 -17.37 4.55
CA SER A 45 8.71 -18.20 5.35
C SER A 45 8.89 -17.73 6.80
N GLY A 46 7.84 -17.15 7.40
CA GLY A 46 7.87 -16.61 8.76
C GLY A 46 8.41 -15.19 8.90
N VAL A 47 8.70 -14.51 7.79
CA VAL A 47 9.19 -13.13 7.75
C VAL A 47 8.13 -12.22 7.11
N LEU A 48 7.86 -11.07 7.73
CA LEU A 48 6.95 -10.06 7.19
C LEU A 48 7.51 -9.50 5.87
N LYS A 49 6.67 -9.50 4.83
CA LYS A 49 7.01 -8.83 3.58
C LYS A 49 7.03 -7.32 3.80
N VAL A 50 8.14 -6.69 3.43
CA VAL A 50 8.29 -5.24 3.30
C VAL A 50 7.74 -4.77 1.95
N TRP A 51 6.95 -3.70 2.00
CA TRP A 51 6.32 -3.06 0.86
C TRP A 51 6.68 -1.58 0.78
N GLU A 52 6.71 -1.03 -0.43
CA GLU A 52 6.88 0.40 -0.69
C GLU A 52 5.55 1.03 -1.08
N ILE A 53 5.31 2.25 -0.61
CA ILE A 53 4.14 3.03 -1.00
C ILE A 53 4.35 3.59 -2.41
N VAL A 54 3.48 3.19 -3.33
CA VAL A 54 3.49 3.64 -4.72
C VAL A 54 2.61 4.85 -4.89
N ASP A 55 1.42 4.80 -4.30
CA ASP A 55 0.41 5.84 -4.40
C ASP A 55 -0.50 5.85 -3.17
N VAL A 56 -1.09 7.01 -2.88
CA VAL A 56 -2.06 7.22 -1.80
C VAL A 56 -3.21 8.03 -2.36
N ALA A 57 -4.43 7.52 -2.24
CA ALA A 57 -5.64 8.18 -2.69
C ALA A 57 -6.70 8.21 -1.57
N PRO A 58 -7.51 9.28 -1.48
CA PRO A 58 -8.69 9.26 -0.63
C PRO A 58 -9.67 8.19 -1.11
N ASP A 59 -10.40 7.60 -0.18
CA ASP A 59 -11.54 6.76 -0.54
C ASP A 59 -12.76 7.64 -0.85
N TYR A 60 -13.22 7.59 -2.11
CA TYR A 60 -14.29 8.46 -2.59
C TYR A 60 -15.69 8.01 -2.14
N GLU A 61 -15.83 6.78 -1.61
CA GLU A 61 -17.09 6.28 -1.06
C GLU A 61 -17.19 6.55 0.45
N ASP A 62 -16.06 6.52 1.16
CA ASP A 62 -15.99 6.79 2.60
C ASP A 62 -14.75 7.61 2.98
N SER A 63 -14.96 8.90 3.26
CA SER A 63 -13.88 9.83 3.62
C SER A 63 -13.20 9.54 4.96
N ASN A 64 -13.66 8.54 5.72
CA ASN A 64 -12.97 8.07 6.92
C ASN A 64 -11.80 7.14 6.58
N PHE A 65 -11.58 6.83 5.30
CA PHE A 65 -10.53 5.92 4.86
C PHE A 65 -9.70 6.49 3.72
N ILE A 66 -8.46 5.99 3.66
CA ILE A 66 -7.55 6.23 2.54
C ILE A 66 -7.12 4.88 1.96
N LYS A 67 -6.89 4.88 0.65
CA LYS A 67 -6.40 3.75 -0.12
C LYS A 67 -4.92 3.93 -0.38
N ILE A 68 -4.14 2.89 -0.13
CA ILE A 68 -2.69 2.89 -0.33
C ILE A 68 -2.32 1.76 -1.27
N VAL A 69 -1.69 2.11 -2.39
CA VAL A 69 -1.17 1.15 -3.37
C VAL A 69 0.27 0.82 -3.02
N LEU A 70 0.56 -0.47 -2.91
CA LEU A 70 1.82 -0.99 -2.43
C LEU A 70 2.48 -1.86 -3.50
N LYS A 71 3.82 -1.79 -3.58
CA LYS A 71 4.63 -2.74 -4.35
C LYS A 71 5.60 -3.47 -3.44
N ARG A 72 5.91 -4.72 -3.78
CA ARG A 72 6.94 -5.49 -3.08
C ARG A 72 8.26 -4.75 -3.17
N HIS A 73 8.95 -4.63 -2.03
CA HIS A 73 10.33 -4.16 -2.03
C HIS A 73 11.19 -5.26 -2.65
N SER A 74 11.78 -4.97 -3.81
CA SER A 74 12.74 -5.84 -4.52
C SER A 74 14.11 -5.83 -3.84
#